data_AF-A0A4R9PFV5-F1
#
_entry.id   AF-A0A4R9PFV5-F1
#
_cell.length_a   1.000
_cell.length_b   1.000
_cell.length_c   1.000
_cell.angle_alpha   90.00
_cell.angle_beta   90.00
_cell.angle_gamma   90.00
#
_symmetry.space_group_name_H-M   'P 1'
#
loop_
_entity.id
_entity.type
_entity.pdbx_description
1 polymer ?
#
loop_
_entity_poly.entity_id
_entity_poly.type
_entity_poly.pdbx_seq_one_letter_code
_entity_poly.pdbx_strand_id
1 'polypeptide(L)'
;QKQAQAAAKVIEEMNAKTGKPVRLAKIYGDPKFPFYGDQVKGIGEYLDPLIKAGKLEVVCQADALLWLPANAQTAMDQCLTKTHNGVDAIFSMNDDTGGAALAAVEAAGLKGIKLFDGY
;
A
#
# COMPACT_ATOMS: atom_id res chain seq x y z
N GLN A 1 5.91 -10.74 7.27
CA GLN A 1 6.13 -9.98 8.52
C GLN A 1 7.28 -8.97 8.40
N LYS A 2 8.47 -9.35 7.90
CA LYS A 2 9.61 -8.42 7.73
C LYS A 2 9.26 -7.16 6.92
N GLN A 3 8.52 -7.33 5.84
CA GLN A 3 8.04 -6.23 4.99
C GLN A 3 7.17 -5.22 5.77
N ALA A 4 6.14 -5.69 6.47
CA ALA A 4 5.23 -4.83 7.25
C ALA A 4 5.96 -4.07 8.37
N GLN A 5 6.92 -4.72 9.03
CA GLN A 5 7.78 -4.07 10.01
C GLN A 5 8.66 -2.97 9.39
N ALA A 6 9.27 -3.24 8.23
CA ALA A 6 10.07 -2.25 7.52
C ALA A 6 9.22 -1.07 7.04
N ALA A 7 8.03 -1.35 6.50
CA ALA A 7 7.06 -0.33 6.12
C ALA A 7 6.68 0.55 7.31
N ALA A 8 6.36 -0.05 8.46
CA ALA A 8 6.02 0.69 9.67
C ALA A 8 7.14 1.67 10.07
N LYS A 9 8.40 1.21 10.09
CA LYS A 9 9.55 2.07 10.39
C LYS A 9 9.66 3.25 9.42
N VAL A 10 9.55 3.00 8.12
CA VAL A 10 9.65 4.07 7.11
C VAL A 10 8.48 5.05 7.21
N ILE A 11 7.27 4.56 7.48
CA ILE A 11 6.08 5.40 7.69
C ILE A 11 6.28 6.32 8.90
N GLU A 12 6.84 5.81 10.00
CA GLU A 12 7.17 6.65 11.15
C GLU A 12 8.20 7.74 10.80
N GLU A 13 9.23 7.40 10.02
CA GLU A 13 10.22 8.39 9.55
C GLU A 13 9.59 9.43 8.62
N MET A 14 8.71 9.03 7.71
CA MET A 14 7.98 9.94 6.82
C MET A 14 7.04 10.88 7.60
N ASN A 15 6.32 10.34 8.58
CA ASN A 15 5.47 11.11 9.48
C ASN A 15 6.30 12.09 10.32
N ALA A 16 7.42 11.64 10.91
CA ALA A 16 8.29 12.50 11.71
C ALA A 16 8.90 13.66 10.91
N LYS A 17 9.21 13.44 9.63
CA LYS A 17 9.73 14.49 8.73
C LYS A 17 8.69 15.53 8.32
N THR A 18 7.43 15.14 8.20
CA THR A 18 6.37 15.99 7.62
C THR A 18 5.36 16.50 8.64
N GLY A 19 5.25 15.86 9.80
CA GLY A 19 4.19 16.08 10.79
C GLY A 19 2.80 15.65 10.32
N LYS A 20 2.68 15.00 9.15
CA LYS A 20 1.40 14.62 8.54
C LYS A 20 1.22 13.11 8.51
N PRO A 21 -0.01 12.58 8.61
CA PRO A 21 -0.27 11.17 8.37
C PRO A 21 0.19 10.78 6.96
N VAL A 22 0.87 9.64 6.83
CA VAL A 22 1.22 9.08 5.51
C VAL A 22 -0.05 8.51 4.88
N ARG A 23 -0.40 8.93 3.66
CA ARG A 23 -1.55 8.40 2.92
C ARG A 23 -1.14 7.15 2.14
N LEU A 24 -1.59 5.99 2.62
CA LEU A 24 -1.22 4.69 2.10
C LEU A 24 -2.34 4.10 1.24
N ALA A 25 -2.00 3.69 0.01
CA ALA A 25 -2.82 2.78 -0.79
C ALA A 25 -2.39 1.34 -0.52
N LYS A 26 -3.32 0.48 -0.10
CA LYS A 26 -3.10 -0.97 0.04
C LYS A 26 -3.59 -1.67 -1.21
N ILE A 27 -2.69 -2.28 -1.98
CA ILE A 27 -2.99 -3.11 -3.14
C ILE A 27 -2.60 -4.55 -2.78
N TYR A 28 -3.53 -5.28 -2.19
CA TYR A 28 -3.28 -6.63 -1.68
C TYR A 28 -3.43 -7.69 -2.77
N GLY A 29 -3.15 -8.96 -2.42
CA GLY A 29 -3.24 -10.10 -3.33
C GLY A 29 -4.65 -10.65 -3.49
N ASP A 30 -4.76 -11.89 -4.00
CA ASP A 30 -6.05 -12.56 -4.16
C ASP A 30 -6.64 -13.00 -2.80
N PRO A 31 -7.86 -12.56 -2.43
CA PRO A 31 -8.55 -13.01 -1.22
C PRO A 31 -8.82 -14.51 -1.14
N LYS A 32 -8.78 -15.22 -2.28
CA LYS A 32 -8.92 -16.68 -2.36
C LYS A 32 -7.62 -17.42 -2.06
N PHE A 33 -6.50 -16.72 -1.92
CA PHE A 33 -5.25 -17.35 -1.49
C PHE A 33 -5.41 -17.92 -0.06
N PRO A 34 -5.08 -19.21 0.18
CA PRO A 34 -5.38 -19.87 1.45
C PRO A 34 -4.85 -19.16 2.70
N PHE A 35 -3.75 -18.41 2.59
CA PHE A 35 -3.13 -17.68 3.70
C PHE A 35 -3.39 -16.16 3.67
N TYR A 36 -4.32 -15.68 2.82
CA TYR A 36 -4.61 -14.24 2.71
C TYR A 36 -4.98 -13.62 4.06
N GLY A 37 -5.88 -14.28 4.81
CA GLY A 37 -6.30 -13.81 6.13
C GLY A 37 -5.14 -13.68 7.12
N ASP A 38 -4.26 -14.69 7.17
CA ASP A 38 -3.09 -14.68 8.04
C ASP A 38 -2.07 -13.59 7.62
N GLN A 39 -1.89 -13.37 6.32
CA GLN A 39 -1.04 -12.30 5.80
C GLN A 39 -1.59 -10.92 6.16
N VAL A 40 -2.89 -10.67 5.93
CA VAL A 40 -3.54 -9.39 6.30
C VAL A 40 -3.43 -9.14 7.79
N LYS A 41 -3.68 -10.16 8.62
CA LYS A 41 -3.52 -10.05 10.07
C LYS A 41 -2.08 -9.70 10.45
N GLY A 42 -1.10 -10.42 9.91
CA GLY A 42 0.32 -10.17 10.17
C GLY A 42 0.82 -8.82 9.67
N ILE A 43 0.20 -8.23 8.64
CA ILE A 43 0.46 -6.84 8.22
C ILE A 43 -0.16 -5.85 9.22
N GLY A 44 -1.41 -6.09 9.64
CA GLY A 44 -2.14 -5.28 10.60
C GLY A 44 -1.41 -5.13 11.95
N GLU A 45 -0.74 -6.19 12.42
CA GLU A 45 0.08 -6.16 13.65
C GLU A 45 1.11 -5.02 13.68
N TYR A 46 1.61 -4.57 12.52
CA TYR A 46 2.57 -3.47 12.42
C TYR A 46 1.97 -2.15 11.96
N LEU A 47 0.94 -2.18 11.10
CA LEU A 47 0.36 -0.95 10.54
C LEU A 47 -0.75 -0.36 11.42
N ASP A 48 -1.53 -1.19 12.11
CA ASP A 48 -2.67 -0.73 12.93
C ASP A 48 -2.24 0.19 14.09
N PRO A 49 -1.11 -0.03 14.79
CA PRO A 49 -0.63 0.93 15.78
C PRO A 49 -0.36 2.33 15.20
N LEU A 50 0.13 2.41 13.95
CA LEU A 50 0.39 3.69 13.29
C LEU A 50 -0.91 4.39 12.86
N ILE A 51 -1.92 3.62 12.45
CA ILE A 51 -3.27 4.14 12.16
C ILE A 51 -3.88 4.71 13.44
N LYS A 52 -3.85 3.95 14.54
CA LYS A 52 -4.38 4.39 15.84
C LYS A 52 -3.67 5.62 16.38
N ALA A 53 -2.37 5.76 16.11
CA ALA A 53 -1.58 6.93 16.50
C ALA A 53 -1.76 8.14 15.56
N GLY A 54 -2.56 8.04 14.50
CA GLY A 54 -2.76 9.11 13.51
C GLY A 54 -1.53 9.37 12.62
N LYS A 55 -0.56 8.45 12.57
CA LYS A 55 0.65 8.56 11.75
C LYS A 55 0.46 8.01 10.33
N LEU A 56 -0.55 7.16 10.15
CA LEU A 56 -0.86 6.46 8.91
C LEU A 56 -2.35 6.59 8.61
N GLU A 57 -2.71 6.95 7.39
CA GLU A 57 -4.07 6.95 6.89
C GLU A 57 -4.17 5.99 5.70
N VAL A 58 -5.09 5.03 5.76
CA VAL A 58 -5.37 4.16 4.61
C VAL A 58 -6.41 4.86 3.74
N VAL A 59 -5.94 5.48 2.66
CA VAL A 59 -6.79 6.25 1.74
C VAL A 59 -7.43 5.40 0.66
N CYS A 60 -6.87 4.20 0.42
CA CYS A 60 -7.46 3.20 -0.46
C CYS A 60 -7.04 1.79 -0.02
N GLN A 61 -7.95 0.84 -0.19
CA GLN A 61 -7.65 -0.58 -0.09
C GLN A 61 -8.39 -1.33 -1.20
N ALA A 62 -7.65 -2.13 -1.96
CA ALA A 62 -8.16 -2.97 -3.03
C ALA A 62 -7.31 -4.24 -3.18
N ASP A 63 -7.88 -5.26 -3.82
CA ASP A 63 -7.22 -6.54 -4.08
C ASP A 63 -6.89 -6.68 -5.57
N ALA A 64 -5.66 -7.10 -5.87
CA ALA A 64 -5.24 -7.54 -7.19
C ALA A 64 -5.67 -9.00 -7.40
N LEU A 65 -6.93 -9.18 -7.84
CA LEU A 65 -7.52 -10.50 -8.05
C LEU A 65 -6.63 -11.39 -8.93
N LEU A 66 -6.54 -12.68 -8.58
CA LEU A 66 -5.67 -13.66 -9.24
C LEU A 66 -4.18 -13.26 -9.26
N TRP A 67 -3.76 -12.31 -8.42
CA TRP A 67 -2.40 -11.75 -8.41
C TRP A 67 -1.97 -11.15 -9.74
N LEU A 68 -2.93 -10.67 -10.54
CA LEU A 68 -2.63 -10.15 -11.87
C LEU A 68 -2.17 -8.69 -11.82
N PRO A 69 -1.01 -8.36 -12.44
CA PRO A 69 -0.53 -6.98 -12.56
C PRO A 69 -1.57 -6.01 -13.15
N ALA A 70 -2.32 -6.45 -14.16
CA ALA A 70 -3.38 -5.64 -14.77
C ALA A 70 -4.49 -5.27 -13.78
N ASN A 71 -4.82 -6.17 -12.84
CA ASN A 71 -5.82 -5.89 -11.80
C ASN A 71 -5.26 -4.93 -10.76
N ALA A 72 -3.98 -5.06 -10.40
CA ALA A 72 -3.30 -4.11 -9.51
C ALA A 72 -3.24 -2.70 -10.11
N GLN A 73 -2.90 -2.58 -11.39
CA GLN A 73 -2.89 -1.31 -12.12
C GLN A 73 -4.29 -0.67 -12.12
N THR A 74 -5.31 -1.44 -12.51
CA THR A 74 -6.72 -0.96 -12.52
C THR A 74 -7.17 -0.53 -11.12
N ALA A 75 -6.83 -1.29 -10.09
CA ALA A 75 -7.15 -0.95 -8.71
C ALA A 75 -6.48 0.36 -8.28
N MET A 76 -5.22 0.55 -8.66
CA MET A 76 -4.48 1.77 -8.35
C MET A 76 -5.03 3.00 -9.09
N ASP A 77 -5.41 2.87 -10.36
CA ASP A 77 -6.06 3.95 -11.12
C ASP A 77 -7.37 4.42 -10.44
N GLN A 78 -8.16 3.47 -9.92
CA GLN A 78 -9.36 3.77 -9.16
C GLN A 78 -9.04 4.43 -7.82
N CYS A 79 -8.00 3.97 -7.12
CA CYS A 79 -7.52 4.61 -5.90
C CYS A 79 -7.12 6.07 -6.18
N LEU A 80 -6.31 6.33 -7.21
CA LEU A 80 -5.87 7.68 -7.59
C LEU A 80 -7.04 8.60 -7.92
N THR A 81 -8.02 8.09 -8.67
CA THR A 81 -9.24 8.82 -8.98
C THR A 81 -10.02 9.21 -7.71
N LYS A 82 -10.27 8.24 -6.81
CA LYS A 82 -11.05 8.46 -5.58
C LYS A 82 -10.35 9.37 -4.57
N THR A 83 -9.02 9.33 -4.54
CA THR A 83 -8.19 10.08 -3.60
C THR A 83 -7.71 11.41 -4.16
N HIS A 84 -8.11 11.77 -5.38
CA HIS A 84 -7.60 12.94 -6.11
C HIS A 84 -6.07 12.98 -6.12
N ASN A 85 -5.44 11.87 -6.51
CA ASN A 85 -3.99 11.65 -6.49
C ASN A 85 -3.35 11.78 -5.10
N GLY A 86 -4.16 11.59 -4.04
CA GLY A 86 -3.76 11.77 -2.66
C GLY A 86 -3.09 10.55 -2.03
N VAL A 87 -2.03 10.04 -2.65
CA VAL A 87 -1.28 8.87 -2.17
C VAL A 87 0.19 9.25 -1.98
N ASP A 88 0.78 8.81 -0.86
CA ASP A 88 2.20 9.02 -0.52
C ASP A 88 3.00 7.72 -0.57
N ALA A 89 2.32 6.59 -0.36
CA ALA A 89 2.93 5.27 -0.36
C ALA A 89 1.95 4.18 -0.86
N ILE A 90 2.51 3.08 -1.35
CA ILE A 90 1.79 1.87 -1.75
C ILE A 90 2.30 0.70 -0.90
N PHE A 91 1.39 -0.10 -0.35
CA PHE A 91 1.72 -1.40 0.24
C PHE A 91 1.15 -2.50 -0.64
N SER A 92 2.03 -3.35 -1.17
CA SER A 92 1.67 -4.51 -1.98
C SER A 92 2.21 -5.79 -1.37
N MET A 93 1.49 -6.90 -1.51
CA MET A 93 1.92 -8.21 -1.00
C MET A 93 2.95 -8.90 -1.89
N ASN A 94 3.16 -8.44 -3.14
CA ASN A 94 4.21 -8.94 -4.01
C ASN A 94 4.71 -7.87 -5.01
N ASP A 95 5.86 -8.14 -5.63
CA ASP A 95 6.58 -7.20 -6.51
C ASP A 95 5.84 -6.96 -7.82
N ASP A 96 5.28 -8.00 -8.45
CA ASP A 96 4.62 -7.85 -9.75
C ASP A 96 3.38 -6.93 -9.67
N THR A 97 2.56 -7.09 -8.63
CA THR A 97 1.40 -6.23 -8.40
C THR A 97 1.82 -4.86 -7.84
N GLY A 98 2.89 -4.81 -7.04
CA GLY A 98 3.46 -3.56 -6.52
C GLY A 98 4.00 -2.67 -7.64
N GLY A 99 4.79 -3.24 -8.55
CA GLY A 99 5.33 -2.57 -9.72
C GLY A 99 4.24 -2.06 -10.66
N ALA A 100 3.17 -2.83 -10.86
CA ALA A 100 2.04 -2.38 -11.68
C ALA A 100 1.25 -1.23 -11.03
N ALA A 101 1.06 -1.25 -9.71
CA ALA A 101 0.48 -0.13 -8.98
C ALA A 101 1.38 1.12 -9.06
N LEU A 102 2.69 0.96 -8.89
CA LEU A 102 3.64 2.07 -9.03
C LEU A 102 3.64 2.64 -10.46
N ALA A 103 3.53 1.79 -11.49
CA ALA A 103 3.42 2.24 -12.87
C ALA A 103 2.16 3.09 -13.11
N ALA A 104 1.01 2.76 -12.50
CA ALA A 104 -0.20 3.59 -12.57
C ALA A 104 0.01 4.96 -11.93
N VAL A 105 0.66 4.99 -10.76
CA VAL A 105 1.05 6.23 -10.06
C VAL A 105 1.95 7.11 -10.92
N GLU A 106 2.97 6.53 -11.54
CA GLU A 106 3.91 7.24 -12.42
C GLU A 106 3.22 7.75 -13.69
N ALA A 107 2.32 6.96 -14.27
CA ALA A 107 1.51 7.36 -15.43
C ALA A 107 0.57 8.54 -15.13
N ALA A 108 0.08 8.64 -13.89
CA ALA A 108 -0.69 9.79 -13.41
C ALA A 108 0.19 11.01 -13.07
N GLY A 109 1.51 10.94 -13.26
CA GLY A 109 2.46 12.03 -13.06
C GLY A 109 2.92 12.23 -11.62
N LEU A 110 2.57 11.34 -10.71
CA LEU A 110 3.04 11.39 -9.33
C LEU A 110 4.47 10.85 -9.27
N LYS A 111 5.30 11.45 -8.41
CA LYS A 111 6.70 11.06 -8.21
C LYS A 111 7.00 10.92 -6.72
N GLY A 112 8.02 10.14 -6.39
CA GLY A 112 8.49 9.97 -5.02
C GLY A 112 7.56 9.13 -4.14
N ILE A 113 6.63 8.38 -4.75
CA ILE A 113 5.77 7.45 -4.03
C ILE A 113 6.61 6.30 -3.50
N LYS A 114 6.48 6.04 -2.20
CA LYS A 114 7.18 4.93 -1.57
C LYS A 114 6.45 3.62 -1.83
N LEU A 115 7.09 2.69 -2.52
CA LEU A 115 6.59 1.32 -2.66
C LEU A 115 7.12 0.44 -1.53
N PHE A 116 6.21 -0.31 -0.91
CA PHE A 116 6.50 -1.42 -0.01
C PHE A 116 5.93 -2.69 -0.67
N ASP A 117 6.78 -3.38 -1.41
CA ASP A 117 6.53 -4.69 -2.03
C ASP A 117 7.51 -5.72 -1.45
N GLY A 118 7.49 -6.95 -1.97
CA GLY A 118 8.32 -8.05 -1.50
C GLY A 118 7.63 -9.02 -0.54
N TYR A 119 8.12 -10.27 -0.56
CA TYR A 119 7.81 -11.32 0.42
C TYR A 119 8.72 -11.23 1.66
#